data_AF-A0A914LYB9-F1
#
_entry.id   AF-A0A914LYB9-F1
#
_cell.length_a   1.000
_cell.length_b   1.000
_cell.length_c   1.000
_cell.angle_alpha   90.00
_cell.angle_beta   90.00
_cell.angle_gamma   90.00
#
_symmetry.space_group_name_H-M   'P 1'
#
loop_
_entity.id
_entity.type
_entity.pdbx_description
1 polymer ?
#
loop_
_entity_poly.entity_id
_entity_poly.type
_entity_poly.pdbx_seq_one_letter_code
_entity_poly.pdbx_strand_id
1 'polypeptide(L)'
;MNSSERKKQTHLRCERQRREAINSGYSELKDLLPASASFTGCKTTNAAILFRAADYVKSLDSSIEKNEEELSKLQTQFAALEMILQQYENFSFDSQTSSVIQLKMLQNFLDKCFESFLANVDVSNYKSLTNSLLMWIERIDFQEFSNVSNISIIRRVERLKLNMSDALLMPVYKQMK
;
A
#
# COMPACT_ATOMS: atom_id res chain seq x y z
N MET A 1 16.14 -10.29 -85.29
CA MET A 1 16.65 -9.87 -83.96
C MET A 1 17.75 -10.81 -83.51
N ASN A 2 18.94 -10.29 -83.22
CA ASN A 2 20.10 -11.07 -82.75
C ASN A 2 19.88 -11.57 -81.31
N SER A 3 20.35 -12.78 -80.99
CA SER A 3 20.25 -13.39 -79.64
C SER A 3 20.81 -12.50 -78.53
N SER A 4 21.87 -11.75 -78.83
CA SER A 4 22.47 -10.78 -77.91
C SER A 4 21.52 -9.64 -77.53
N GLU A 5 20.67 -9.21 -78.47
CA GLU A 5 19.72 -8.11 -78.27
C GLU A 5 18.54 -8.50 -77.38
N ARG A 6 18.05 -9.75 -77.53
CA ARG A 6 17.04 -10.32 -76.63
C ARG A 6 17.56 -10.40 -75.20
N LYS A 7 18.80 -10.83 -75.00
CA LYS A 7 19.43 -10.87 -73.65
C LYS A 7 19.52 -9.47 -73.04
N LYS A 8 19.94 -8.46 -73.81
CA LYS A 8 19.99 -7.06 -73.36
C LYS A 8 18.61 -6.53 -72.95
N GLN A 9 17.58 -6.77 -73.77
CA GLN A 9 16.22 -6.33 -73.46
C GLN A 9 15.67 -6.98 -72.18
N THR A 10 15.87 -8.29 -72.01
CA THR A 10 15.46 -8.99 -70.79
C THR A 10 16.19 -8.44 -69.56
N HIS A 11 17.51 -8.24 -69.65
CA HIS A 11 18.29 -7.67 -68.55
C HIS A 11 17.80 -6.27 -68.14
N LEU A 12 17.53 -5.39 -69.10
CA LEU A 12 16.99 -4.05 -68.84
C LEU A 12 15.61 -4.10 -68.17
N ARG A 13 14.74 -5.05 -68.59
CA ARG A 13 13.43 -5.26 -67.97
C ARG A 13 13.57 -5.71 -66.51
N CYS A 14 14.42 -6.70 -66.25
CA CYS A 14 14.66 -7.20 -64.90
C CYS A 14 15.25 -6.10 -63.99
N GLU A 15 16.22 -5.32 -64.48
CA GLU A 15 16.81 -4.24 -63.69
C GLU A 15 15.81 -3.10 -63.43
N ARG A 16 14.91 -2.80 -64.38
CA ARG A 16 13.82 -1.84 -64.15
C ARG A 16 12.90 -2.32 -63.03
N GLN A 17 12.43 -3.57 -63.10
CA GLN A 17 11.57 -4.15 -62.08
C GLN A 17 12.24 -4.14 -60.70
N ARG A 18 13.54 -4.47 -60.64
CA ARG A 18 14.32 -4.40 -59.40
C ARG A 18 14.34 -2.98 -58.81
N ARG A 19 14.55 -1.95 -59.65
CA ARG A 19 14.54 -0.55 -59.22
C ARG A 19 13.17 -0.08 -58.76
N GLU A 20 12.11 -0.48 -59.46
CA GLU A 20 10.72 -0.16 -59.08
C GLU A 20 10.38 -0.74 -57.70
N ALA A 21 10.76 -2.00 -57.44
CA ALA A 21 10.57 -2.62 -56.13
C ALA A 21 11.34 -1.88 -55.01
N ILE A 22 12.58 -1.48 -55.26
CA ILE A 22 13.37 -0.70 -54.30
C ILE A 22 12.72 0.67 -54.03
N ASN A 23 12.25 1.35 -55.07
CA ASN A 23 11.59 2.65 -54.92
C ASN A 23 10.27 2.54 -54.15
N SER A 24 9.51 1.44 -54.33
CA SER A 24 8.34 1.14 -53.51
C SER A 24 8.72 1.03 -52.03
N GLY A 25 9.77 0.25 -51.72
CA GLY A 25 10.26 0.08 -50.36
C GLY A 25 10.69 1.40 -49.69
N TYR A 26 11.28 2.34 -50.43
CA TYR A 26 11.59 3.67 -49.89
C TYR A 26 10.33 4.50 -49.59
N SER A 27 9.27 4.36 -50.39
CA SER A 27 7.99 5.04 -50.15
C SER A 27 7.32 4.48 -48.89
N GLU A 28 7.23 3.15 -48.80
CA GLU A 28 6.65 2.45 -47.64
C GLU A 28 7.42 2.79 -46.35
N LEU A 29 8.75 2.76 -46.40
CA LEU A 29 9.58 3.12 -45.27
C LEU A 29 9.33 4.57 -44.84
N LYS A 30 9.22 5.50 -45.79
CA LYS A 30 8.95 6.91 -45.50
C LYS A 30 7.60 7.10 -44.81
N ASP A 31 6.57 6.35 -45.20
CA ASP A 31 5.22 6.44 -44.63
C ASP A 31 5.16 5.93 -43.19
N LEU A 32 6.05 5.01 -42.80
CA LEU A 32 6.19 4.51 -41.44
C LEU A 32 6.92 5.48 -40.49
N LEU A 33 7.65 6.46 -41.04
CA LEU A 33 8.38 7.41 -40.23
C LEU A 33 7.48 8.52 -39.70
N PRO A 34 7.74 9.06 -38.49
CA PRO A 34 6.97 10.18 -37.95
C PRO A 34 6.93 11.38 -38.90
N ALA A 35 5.73 11.91 -39.13
CA ALA A 35 5.48 13.06 -40.02
C ALA A 35 6.10 14.38 -39.52
N SER A 36 6.62 14.41 -38.29
CA SER A 36 7.06 15.59 -37.53
C SER A 36 8.27 16.34 -38.09
N ALA A 37 8.89 15.85 -39.17
CA ALA A 37 9.97 16.54 -39.84
C ALA A 37 9.77 16.58 -41.36
N SER A 38 8.51 16.71 -41.80
CA SER A 38 8.19 17.01 -43.18
C SER A 38 8.86 18.33 -43.56
N PHE A 39 9.92 18.26 -44.39
CA PHE A 39 10.43 19.43 -45.06
C PHE A 39 9.31 19.89 -45.98
N THR A 40 8.59 20.92 -45.54
CA THR A 40 7.65 21.66 -46.36
C THR A 40 8.42 22.20 -47.57
N GLY A 41 8.43 21.45 -48.68
CA GLY A 41 8.95 21.90 -49.97
C GLY A 41 10.28 21.31 -50.50
N CYS A 42 10.92 20.32 -49.88
CA CYS A 42 12.14 19.68 -50.43
C CYS A 42 12.01 18.16 -50.47
N LYS A 43 12.41 17.59 -51.61
CA LYS A 43 12.40 16.14 -51.87
C LYS A 43 13.34 15.46 -50.87
N THR A 44 12.76 14.65 -49.99
CA THR A 44 13.52 13.79 -49.07
C THR A 44 14.37 12.83 -49.90
N THR A 45 15.69 12.88 -49.73
CA THR A 45 16.61 11.98 -50.46
C THR A 45 16.56 10.58 -49.87
N ASN A 46 16.88 9.55 -50.67
CA ASN A 46 16.95 8.16 -50.20
C ASN A 46 17.88 8.01 -48.98
N ALA A 47 19.02 8.73 -48.98
CA ALA A 47 19.92 8.75 -47.84
C ALA A 47 19.26 9.30 -46.56
N ALA A 48 18.52 10.41 -46.67
CA ALA A 48 17.82 10.99 -45.53
C ALA A 48 16.73 10.06 -44.97
N ILE A 49 16.04 9.30 -45.83
CA ILE A 49 15.06 8.30 -45.40
C ILE A 49 15.75 7.21 -44.56
N LEU A 50 16.89 6.69 -45.02
CA LEU A 50 17.63 5.66 -44.28
C LEU A 50 18.14 6.15 -42.93
N PHE A 51 18.72 7.36 -42.88
CA PHE A 51 19.22 7.94 -41.62
C PHE A 51 18.08 8.11 -40.61
N ARG A 52 16.95 8.68 -41.05
CA ARG A 52 15.79 8.84 -40.17
C ARG A 52 15.20 7.53 -39.70
N ALA A 53 15.18 6.51 -40.56
CA ALA A 53 14.75 5.18 -40.16
C ALA A 53 15.65 4.60 -39.07
N ALA A 54 16.97 4.71 -39.24
CA ALA A 54 17.92 4.24 -38.23
C ALA A 54 17.78 5.00 -36.90
N ASP A 55 17.61 6.33 -36.95
CA ASP A 55 17.40 7.15 -35.77
C ASP A 55 16.06 6.86 -35.09
N TYR A 56 15.00 6.62 -35.89
CA TYR A 56 13.68 6.30 -35.37
C TYR A 56 13.68 4.95 -34.66
N VAL A 57 14.31 3.91 -35.24
CA VAL A 57 14.47 2.61 -34.58
C VAL A 57 15.18 2.77 -33.23
N LYS A 58 16.29 3.51 -33.17
CA LYS A 58 16.99 3.78 -31.90
C LYS A 58 16.10 4.51 -30.89
N SER A 59 15.30 5.47 -31.36
CA SER A 59 14.38 6.19 -30.50
C SER A 59 13.26 5.28 -29.96
N LEU A 60 12.80 4.32 -30.76
CA LEU A 60 11.82 3.32 -30.34
C LEU A 60 12.42 2.39 -29.29
N ASP A 61 13.64 1.89 -29.50
CA ASP A 61 14.35 1.05 -28.52
C ASP A 61 14.49 1.77 -27.18
N SER A 62 14.93 3.03 -27.18
CA SER A 62 15.00 3.84 -25.97
C SER A 62 13.63 4.11 -25.33
N SER A 63 12.57 4.22 -26.13
CA SER A 63 11.21 4.41 -25.61
C SER A 63 10.66 3.13 -24.98
N ILE A 64 11.00 1.97 -25.54
CA ILE A 64 10.65 0.66 -24.97
C ILE A 64 11.32 0.51 -23.61
N GLU A 65 12.64 0.76 -23.52
CA GLU A 65 13.40 0.67 -22.26
C GLU A 65 12.81 1.56 -21.17
N LYS A 66 12.48 2.82 -21.50
CA LYS A 66 11.82 3.75 -20.56
C LYS A 66 10.46 3.25 -20.09
N ASN A 67 9.64 2.74 -21.02
CA ASN A 67 8.32 2.21 -20.67
C ASN A 67 8.42 0.98 -19.77
N GLU A 68 9.43 0.12 -19.98
CA GLU A 68 9.71 -1.04 -19.11
C GLU A 68 10.13 -0.61 -17.70
N GLU A 69 10.99 0.41 -17.59
CA GLU A 69 11.36 1.00 -16.29
C GLU A 69 10.17 1.59 -15.54
N GLU A 70 9.31 2.36 -16.24
CA GLU A 70 8.10 2.93 -15.65
C GLU A 70 7.12 1.86 -15.19
N LEU A 71 6.94 0.80 -15.99
CA LEU A 71 6.08 -0.33 -15.66
C LEU A 71 6.58 -1.06 -14.41
N SER A 72 7.88 -1.33 -14.32
CA SER A 72 8.51 -1.94 -13.13
C SER A 72 8.31 -1.09 -11.87
N LYS A 73 8.46 0.23 -11.99
CA LYS A 73 8.20 1.17 -10.89
C LYS A 73 6.73 1.13 -10.44
N LEU A 74 5.79 1.15 -11.38
CA LEU A 74 4.36 1.06 -11.10
C LEU A 74 3.99 -0.27 -10.42
N GLN A 75 4.54 -1.39 -10.88
CA GLN A 75 4.34 -2.70 -10.25
C GLN A 75 4.85 -2.73 -8.81
N THR A 76 6.03 -2.15 -8.56
CA THR A 76 6.58 -2.04 -7.22
C THR A 76 5.70 -1.21 -6.30
N GLN A 77 5.18 -0.07 -6.79
CA GLN A 77 4.25 0.77 -6.03
C GLN A 77 2.93 0.05 -5.75
N PHE A 78 2.38 -0.67 -6.73
CA PHE A 78 1.17 -1.45 -6.58
C PHE A 78 1.34 -2.53 -5.50
N ALA A 79 2.42 -3.31 -5.56
CA ALA A 79 2.71 -4.33 -4.56
C ALA A 79 2.88 -3.74 -3.15
N ALA A 80 3.53 -2.58 -3.02
CA ALA A 80 3.65 -1.90 -1.73
C ALA A 80 2.28 -1.46 -1.18
N LEU A 81 1.41 -0.91 -2.03
CA LEU A 81 0.05 -0.52 -1.64
C LEU A 81 -0.80 -1.74 -1.25
N GLU A 82 -0.68 -2.84 -1.98
CA GLU A 82 -1.37 -4.10 -1.67
C GLU A 82 -0.94 -4.64 -0.30
N MET A 83 0.37 -4.64 0.01
CA MET A 83 0.87 -5.02 1.33
C MET A 83 0.30 -4.10 2.42
N ILE A 84 0.26 -2.79 2.19
CA ILE A 84 -0.31 -1.83 3.16
C ILE A 84 -1.80 -2.14 3.40
N LEU A 85 -2.59 -2.37 2.35
CA LEU A 85 -4.00 -2.73 2.47
C LEU A 85 -4.20 -4.01 3.29
N GLN A 86 -3.43 -5.07 3.00
CA GLN A 86 -3.48 -6.32 3.77
C GLN A 86 -3.16 -6.09 5.26
N GLN A 87 -2.18 -5.24 5.57
CA GLN A 87 -1.89 -4.89 6.96
C GLN A 87 -3.07 -4.19 7.64
N TYR A 88 -3.71 -3.23 6.97
CA TYR A 88 -4.88 -2.54 7.51
C TYR A 88 -6.08 -3.47 7.73
N GLU A 89 -6.32 -4.42 6.83
CA GLU A 89 -7.35 -5.45 6.99
C GLU A 89 -7.08 -6.31 8.22
N ASN A 90 -5.83 -6.76 8.40
CA ASN A 90 -5.41 -7.52 9.58
C ASN A 90 -5.58 -6.71 10.88
N PHE A 91 -5.14 -5.45 10.91
CA PHE A 91 -5.30 -4.58 12.07
C PHE A 91 -6.77 -4.30 12.42
N SER A 92 -7.64 -4.16 11.41
CA SER A 92 -9.08 -3.96 11.61
C SER A 92 -9.72 -5.20 12.25
N PHE A 93 -9.36 -6.39 11.76
CA PHE A 93 -9.87 -7.65 12.28
C PHE A 93 -9.41 -7.91 13.72
N ASP A 94 -8.12 -7.75 14.01
CA ASP A 94 -7.58 -7.96 15.37
C ASP A 94 -8.12 -6.92 16.37
N SER A 95 -8.31 -5.66 15.95
CA SER A 95 -8.82 -4.62 16.82
C SER A 95 -10.33 -4.78 17.11
N GLN A 96 -11.15 -5.11 16.11
CA GLN A 96 -12.58 -5.33 16.31
C GLN A 96 -12.85 -6.60 17.11
N THR A 97 -12.17 -7.71 16.81
CA THR A 97 -12.36 -8.95 17.57
C THR A 97 -11.90 -8.81 19.01
N SER A 98 -10.73 -8.21 19.24
CA SER A 98 -10.20 -7.97 20.59
C SER A 98 -11.08 -7.01 21.39
N SER A 99 -11.55 -5.91 20.80
CA SER A 99 -12.43 -4.97 21.50
C SER A 99 -13.80 -5.55 21.82
N VAL A 100 -14.43 -6.31 20.91
CA VAL A 100 -15.71 -6.98 21.16
C VAL A 100 -15.56 -8.05 22.24
N ILE A 101 -14.47 -8.82 22.22
CA ILE A 101 -14.18 -9.82 23.25
C ILE A 101 -13.94 -9.15 24.61
N GLN A 102 -13.16 -8.07 24.66
CA GLN A 102 -12.91 -7.29 25.88
C GLN A 102 -14.21 -6.69 26.45
N LEU A 103 -15.07 -6.13 25.60
CA LEU A 103 -16.36 -5.56 26.01
C LEU A 103 -17.32 -6.64 26.53
N LYS A 104 -17.39 -7.80 25.87
CA LYS A 104 -18.21 -8.93 26.35
C LYS A 104 -17.72 -9.47 27.69
N MET A 105 -16.41 -9.55 27.89
CA MET A 105 -15.87 -9.95 29.19
C MET A 105 -16.15 -8.93 30.29
N LEU A 106 -16.05 -7.63 29.98
CA LEU A 106 -16.44 -6.56 30.90
C LEU A 106 -17.93 -6.61 31.24
N GLN A 107 -18.79 -6.84 30.26
CA GLN A 107 -20.24 -6.97 30.48
C GLN A 107 -20.53 -8.13 31.44
N ASN A 108 -20.01 -9.33 31.14
CA ASN A 108 -20.17 -10.50 31.99
C ASN A 108 -19.62 -10.28 33.42
N PHE A 109 -18.58 -9.45 33.56
CA PHE A 109 -18.07 -9.05 34.87
C PHE A 109 -19.08 -8.17 35.63
N LEU A 110 -19.58 -7.11 34.99
CA LEU A 110 -20.55 -6.22 35.61
C LEU A 110 -21.81 -6.98 36.04
N ASP A 111 -22.26 -7.93 35.21
CA ASP A 111 -23.40 -8.78 35.51
C ASP A 111 -23.14 -9.65 36.75
N LYS A 112 -21.98 -10.32 36.83
CA LYS A 112 -21.60 -11.12 38.03
C LYS A 112 -21.44 -10.27 39.29
N CYS A 113 -20.85 -9.08 39.17
CA CYS A 113 -20.75 -8.15 40.29
C CYS A 113 -22.14 -7.70 40.77
N PHE A 114 -23.05 -7.44 39.84
CA PHE A 114 -24.40 -7.02 40.16
C PHE A 114 -25.22 -8.14 40.79
N GLU A 115 -25.12 -9.38 40.29
CA GLU A 115 -25.75 -10.55 40.92
C GLU A 115 -25.22 -10.79 42.34
N SER A 116 -23.89 -10.69 42.52
CA SER A 116 -23.25 -10.80 43.83
C SER A 116 -23.72 -9.70 44.79
N PHE A 117 -23.84 -8.47 44.29
CA PHE A 117 -24.37 -7.34 45.05
C PHE A 117 -25.80 -7.63 45.52
N LEU A 118 -26.70 -8.05 44.62
CA LEU A 118 -28.09 -8.36 44.94
C LEU A 118 -28.21 -9.49 45.98
N ALA A 119 -27.32 -10.48 45.92
CA ALA A 119 -27.34 -11.61 46.85
C ALA A 119 -26.80 -11.28 48.25
N ASN A 120 -25.87 -10.32 48.36
CA ASN A 120 -25.10 -10.10 49.59
C ASN A 120 -25.34 -8.74 50.26
N VAL A 121 -25.99 -7.78 49.59
CA VAL A 121 -26.25 -6.44 50.15
C VAL A 121 -27.70 -6.34 50.61
N ASP A 122 -27.89 -6.13 51.90
CA ASP A 122 -29.19 -5.95 52.53
C ASP A 122 -29.57 -4.45 52.58
N VAL A 123 -30.61 -4.07 51.85
CA VAL A 123 -31.07 -2.69 51.72
C VAL A 123 -32.15 -2.32 52.75
N SER A 124 -32.51 -3.24 53.66
CA SER A 124 -33.68 -3.11 54.54
C SER A 124 -33.53 -2.02 55.61
N ASN A 125 -32.30 -1.73 56.06
CA ASN A 125 -32.03 -0.62 56.98
C ASN A 125 -30.61 -0.07 56.80
N TYR A 126 -30.39 1.19 57.16
CA TYR A 126 -29.11 1.87 56.94
C TYR A 126 -27.91 1.16 57.58
N LYS A 127 -28.08 0.58 58.78
CA LYS A 127 -27.01 -0.13 59.49
C LYS A 127 -26.67 -1.48 58.85
N SER A 128 -27.68 -2.22 58.41
CA SER A 128 -27.53 -3.46 57.64
C SER A 128 -26.93 -3.18 56.28
N LEU A 129 -27.32 -2.10 55.62
CA LEU A 129 -26.76 -1.67 54.34
C LEU A 129 -25.27 -1.38 54.48
N THR A 130 -24.86 -0.55 55.44
CA THR A 130 -23.45 -0.20 55.62
C THR A 130 -22.59 -1.41 55.98
N ASN A 131 -23.11 -2.34 56.80
CA ASN A 131 -22.39 -3.55 57.18
C ASN A 131 -22.30 -4.55 56.02
N SER A 132 -23.41 -4.83 55.35
CA SER A 132 -23.47 -5.80 54.25
C SER A 132 -22.71 -5.32 53.01
N LEU A 133 -22.76 -4.02 52.72
CA LEU A 133 -21.99 -3.40 51.64
C LEU A 133 -20.47 -3.47 51.92
N LEU A 134 -20.04 -3.17 53.15
CA LEU A 134 -18.62 -3.21 53.51
C LEU A 134 -18.08 -4.65 53.47
N MET A 135 -18.85 -5.60 53.99
CA MET A 135 -18.53 -7.04 53.90
C MET A 135 -18.53 -7.57 52.46
N TRP A 136 -19.40 -7.04 51.60
CA TRP A 136 -19.42 -7.39 50.18
C TRP A 136 -18.17 -6.87 49.47
N ILE A 137 -17.82 -5.60 49.65
CA ILE A 137 -16.62 -4.98 49.04
C ILE A 137 -15.34 -5.73 49.44
N GLU A 138 -15.21 -6.15 50.70
CA GLU A 138 -14.05 -6.92 51.16
C GLU A 138 -13.98 -8.34 50.56
N ARG A 139 -15.12 -8.89 50.12
CA ARG A 139 -15.19 -10.23 49.50
C ARG A 139 -15.05 -10.21 47.98
N ILE A 140 -15.13 -9.04 47.33
CA ILE A 140 -14.88 -8.94 45.90
C ILE A 140 -13.38 -9.13 45.67
N ASP A 141 -13.01 -10.33 45.20
CA ASP A 141 -11.63 -10.60 44.83
C ASP A 141 -11.33 -10.03 43.44
N PHE A 142 -10.57 -8.94 43.42
CA PHE A 142 -10.10 -8.32 42.18
C PHE A 142 -8.91 -9.09 41.53
N GLN A 143 -8.32 -10.09 42.21
CA GLN A 143 -7.15 -10.84 41.72
C GLN A 143 -7.48 -11.86 40.61
N GLU A 144 -8.66 -12.49 40.63
CA GLU A 144 -9.16 -13.32 39.52
C GLU A 144 -9.18 -12.58 38.16
N PHE A 145 -9.20 -11.24 38.20
CA PHE A 145 -9.28 -10.37 37.03
C PHE A 145 -7.91 -9.88 36.50
N SER A 146 -6.83 -10.13 37.24
CA SER A 146 -5.46 -9.74 36.82
C SER A 146 -4.95 -10.59 35.65
N ASN A 147 -5.45 -11.82 35.50
CA ASN A 147 -5.04 -12.74 34.45
C ASN A 147 -5.64 -12.44 33.06
N VAL A 148 -6.68 -11.60 33.00
CA VAL A 148 -7.46 -11.35 31.77
C VAL A 148 -7.24 -9.95 31.21
N SER A 149 -6.72 -9.04 32.03
CA SER A 149 -6.23 -7.75 31.54
C SER A 149 -4.84 -7.97 30.94
N ASN A 150 -4.78 -8.13 29.62
CA ASN A 150 -3.57 -7.91 28.83
C ASN A 150 -3.04 -6.49 29.13
N ILE A 151 -2.26 -6.37 30.21
CA ILE A 151 -1.04 -5.58 30.39
C ILE A 151 -1.13 -4.04 30.23
N SER A 152 -2.16 -3.47 29.65
CA SER A 152 -2.21 -2.05 29.26
C SER A 152 -2.96 -1.18 30.26
N ILE A 153 -4.08 -1.65 30.81
CA ILE A 153 -4.91 -0.87 31.75
C ILE A 153 -4.29 -0.85 33.14
N ILE A 154 -3.85 -2.00 33.67
CA ILE A 154 -3.20 -2.09 35.00
C ILE A 154 -1.88 -1.31 35.03
N ARG A 155 -1.03 -1.43 34.00
CA ARG A 155 0.21 -0.62 33.88
C ARG A 155 -0.04 0.88 33.74
N ARG A 156 -1.23 1.29 33.28
CA ARG A 156 -1.62 2.70 33.16
C ARG A 156 -2.07 3.26 34.51
N VAL A 157 -2.79 2.45 35.30
CA VAL A 157 -3.17 2.81 36.67
C VAL A 157 -1.97 2.77 37.62
N GLU A 158 -1.05 1.80 37.49
CA GLU A 158 0.22 1.78 38.25
C GLU A 158 1.13 2.98 37.90
N ARG A 159 1.24 3.34 36.61
CA ARG A 159 1.98 4.55 36.20
C ARG A 159 1.33 5.84 36.73
N LEU A 160 0.00 5.89 36.80
CA LEU A 160 -0.69 7.02 37.40
C LEU A 160 -0.49 7.07 38.92
N LYS A 161 -0.44 5.92 39.62
CA LYS A 161 -0.08 5.85 41.04
C LYS A 161 1.36 6.26 41.32
N LEU A 162 2.33 5.82 40.50
CA LEU A 162 3.74 6.23 40.60
C LEU A 162 3.93 7.73 40.34
N ASN A 163 3.31 8.26 39.29
CA ASN A 163 3.40 9.69 38.97
C ASN A 163 2.70 10.58 40.02
N MET A 164 1.62 10.11 40.66
CA MET A 164 1.00 10.83 41.78
C MET A 164 1.88 10.79 43.04
N SER A 165 2.56 9.67 43.31
CA SER A 165 3.49 9.53 44.43
C SER A 165 4.69 10.47 44.28
N ASP A 166 5.28 10.54 43.08
CA ASP A 166 6.43 11.42 42.79
C ASP A 166 6.05 12.90 42.81
N ALA A 167 4.85 13.26 42.35
CA ALA A 167 4.34 14.63 42.41
C ALA A 167 4.06 15.13 43.84
N LEU A 168 3.75 14.21 44.78
CA LEU A 168 3.55 14.52 46.20
C LEU A 168 4.84 14.51 47.03
N LEU A 169 5.89 13.82 46.57
CA LEU A 169 7.21 13.77 47.23
C LEU A 169 8.19 14.87 46.80
N MET A 170 8.02 15.44 45.60
CA MET A 170 8.89 16.51 45.09
C MET A 170 8.86 17.85 45.83
N PRO A 171 7.76 18.30 46.48
CA PRO A 171 7.79 19.52 47.29
C PRO A 171 8.50 19.32 48.64
N VAL A 172 8.48 18.11 49.19
CA VAL A 172 9.03 17.82 50.54
C VAL A 172 10.55 17.75 50.50
N TYR A 173 11.13 17.20 49.43
CA TYR A 173 12.59 17.08 49.29
C TYR A 173 13.30 18.40 48.97
N LYS A 174 12.58 19.42 48.49
CA LYS A 174 13.14 20.73 48.11
C LYS A 174 13.20 21.75 49.25
N GLN A 175 12.70 21.41 50.44
CA GLN A 175 12.80 22.24 51.65
C GLN A 175 13.78 21.69 52.72
N MET A 176 14.49 20.59 52.44
CA MET A 176 15.49 20.01 53.35
C MET A 176 16.93 20.05 52.79
N LYS A 177 17.24 21.03 51.94
CA LYS A 177 18.63 21.35 51.56
C LYS A 177 18.84 22.84 51.49
#